data_AF-A0AA36H1I7-F1
#
_entry.id   AF-A0AA36H1I7-F1
#
_cell.length_a   1.000
_cell.length_b   1.000
_cell.length_c   1.000
_cell.angle_alpha   90.00
_cell.angle_beta   90.00
_cell.angle_gamma   90.00
#
_symmetry.space_group_name_H-M   'P 1'
#
loop_
_entity.id
_entity.type
_entity.pdbx_description
1 polymer ?
#
loop_
_entity_poly.entity_id
_entity_poly.type
_entity_poly.pdbx_seq_one_letter_code
_entity_poly.pdbx_strand_id
1 'polypeptide(L)'
;MSEIIGFDGPIYMTYPTKAIAPVLLEDYRKVQTEFRGDTNFFTSANIKACMKKVIAVNLHETIQVDRELSIRAFYAGHVLGAAMFEIRVGHQSILYTGDYNMTPDRHLGAARVLPGLRPDCLISESTYATTIRDSKRARERDFLRKVHDRVMAGGKVLIPVFALGRAQEMCILLESYWERMDLKIPIYFSQGLAERANQYYRLFINWTNEKIKRTFVERNMFDFKHIKPLDKGYEDMPGAMVLFSTPGMLHGGQSLKVFRKWCHDPRNMIIMPGYCVAGTVGAKVIRGMKKIEIEGKMHDINLAVEYMLFSPHADAKGIMQEFHVPVLMPANGESVVIPGIATLEVDVPHDIVQRCIDLDPAPSKKACPFSACLIMDKQNGLEVISCEAAANKLQMGLHTITLSQLIKSRNPLDWRALSEALTIHDSNLQHKQDGIELFHGEICVLPVKGDENQVELIWDECREAWQSVIMQTIQETLSKQPLGIT
;
A
#
# COMPACT_ATOMS: atom_id res chain seq x y z
N MET A 1 -31.07 -2.44 -3.12
CA MET A 1 -30.52 -2.71 -4.48
C MET A 1 -30.69 -1.45 -5.32
N SER A 2 -29.89 -1.23 -6.37
CA SER A 2 -29.94 0.01 -7.20
C SER A 2 -31.36 0.33 -7.71
N GLU A 3 -32.14 -0.70 -8.02
CA GLU A 3 -33.50 -0.59 -8.55
C GLU A 3 -34.53 -0.21 -7.48
N ILE A 4 -34.21 -0.48 -6.20
CA ILE A 4 -35.07 -0.11 -5.06
C ILE A 4 -34.87 1.38 -4.72
N ILE A 5 -33.65 1.88 -4.87
CA ILE A 5 -33.29 3.28 -4.55
C ILE A 5 -33.31 4.21 -5.77
N GLY A 6 -33.61 3.69 -6.97
CA GLY A 6 -33.70 4.49 -8.20
C GLY A 6 -32.36 4.95 -8.78
N PHE A 7 -31.25 4.25 -8.51
CA PHE A 7 -29.94 4.57 -9.10
C PHE A 7 -29.80 3.97 -10.50
N ASP A 8 -29.67 4.81 -11.53
CA ASP A 8 -29.53 4.40 -12.95
C ASP A 8 -28.16 4.69 -13.58
N GLY A 9 -27.20 5.16 -12.79
CA GLY A 9 -25.82 5.37 -13.25
C GLY A 9 -25.04 4.06 -13.49
N PRO A 10 -23.83 4.15 -14.09
CA PRO A 10 -22.97 2.99 -14.30
C PRO A 10 -22.45 2.42 -12.99
N ILE A 11 -22.24 1.10 -12.95
CA ILE A 11 -21.63 0.39 -11.81
C ILE A 11 -20.32 -0.22 -12.29
N TYR A 12 -19.20 0.15 -11.69
CA TYR A 12 -17.89 -0.37 -12.08
C TYR A 12 -17.47 -1.54 -11.18
N MET A 13 -17.08 -2.65 -11.79
CA MET A 13 -16.62 -3.84 -11.09
C MET A 13 -15.54 -4.55 -11.91
N THR A 14 -14.68 -5.32 -11.27
CA THR A 14 -13.74 -6.19 -12.00
C THR A 14 -14.49 -7.31 -12.74
N TYR A 15 -13.88 -7.84 -13.80
CA TYR A 15 -14.44 -8.94 -14.57
C TYR A 15 -14.87 -10.15 -13.71
N PRO A 16 -14.05 -10.66 -12.76
CA PRO A 16 -14.48 -11.78 -11.94
C PRO A 16 -15.64 -11.41 -11.01
N THR A 17 -15.63 -10.20 -10.45
CA THR A 17 -16.73 -9.71 -9.59
C THR A 17 -18.04 -9.62 -10.36
N LYS A 18 -18.04 -9.08 -11.57
CA LYS A 18 -19.22 -9.01 -12.45
C LYS A 18 -19.81 -10.40 -12.71
N ALA A 19 -18.97 -11.41 -12.90
CA ALA A 19 -19.42 -12.76 -13.21
C ALA A 19 -20.02 -13.49 -11.99
N ILE A 20 -19.49 -13.26 -10.79
CA ILE A 20 -19.90 -13.97 -9.57
C ILE A 20 -21.03 -13.27 -8.81
N ALA A 21 -21.11 -11.94 -8.89
CA ALA A 21 -22.12 -11.12 -8.22
C ALA A 21 -23.57 -11.63 -8.38
N PRO A 22 -24.09 -11.96 -9.59
CA PRO A 22 -25.47 -12.41 -9.72
C PRO A 22 -25.73 -13.75 -9.00
N VAL A 23 -24.73 -14.64 -8.94
CA VAL A 23 -24.87 -15.92 -8.24
C VAL A 23 -24.90 -15.71 -6.73
N LEU A 24 -24.05 -14.82 -6.21
CA LEU A 24 -24.04 -14.47 -4.78
C LEU A 24 -25.33 -13.76 -4.36
N LEU A 25 -25.81 -12.82 -5.17
CA LEU A 25 -27.04 -12.08 -4.90
C LEU A 25 -28.27 -12.99 -4.95
N GLU A 26 -28.32 -13.94 -5.88
CA GLU A 26 -29.41 -14.91 -5.96
C GLU A 26 -29.38 -15.91 -4.80
N ASP A 27 -28.19 -16.38 -4.39
CA ASP A 27 -28.04 -17.22 -3.20
C ASP A 27 -28.52 -16.48 -1.94
N TYR A 28 -28.07 -15.22 -1.77
CA TYR A 28 -28.50 -14.39 -0.66
C TYR A 28 -30.01 -14.12 -0.66
N ARG A 29 -30.59 -13.86 -1.85
CA ARG A 29 -32.04 -13.72 -2.02
C ARG A 29 -32.77 -14.98 -1.55
N LYS A 30 -32.38 -16.17 -2.03
CA LYS A 30 -33.01 -17.44 -1.63
C LYS A 30 -32.92 -17.65 -0.12
N VAL A 31 -31.77 -17.40 0.48
CA VAL A 31 -31.59 -17.50 1.94
C VAL A 31 -32.59 -16.59 2.68
N GLN A 32 -32.79 -15.35 2.23
CA GLN A 32 -33.71 -14.42 2.91
C GLN A 32 -35.18 -14.72 2.63
N THR A 33 -35.56 -14.94 1.37
CA THR A 33 -36.97 -15.11 1.00
C THR A 33 -37.50 -16.49 1.36
N GLU A 34 -36.73 -17.56 1.16
CA GLU A 34 -37.21 -18.94 1.34
C GLU A 34 -37.03 -19.43 2.79
N PHE A 35 -35.96 -19.02 3.49
CA PHE A 35 -35.70 -19.49 4.85
C PHE A 35 -36.19 -18.52 5.93
N ARG A 36 -36.16 -17.20 5.68
CA ARG A 36 -36.61 -16.20 6.65
C ARG A 36 -37.98 -15.60 6.33
N GLY A 37 -38.53 -15.88 5.15
CA GLY A 37 -39.85 -15.40 4.74
C GLY A 37 -39.92 -13.90 4.50
N ASP A 38 -38.78 -13.23 4.25
CA ASP A 38 -38.76 -11.80 3.98
C ASP A 38 -39.31 -11.50 2.58
N THR A 39 -40.50 -10.92 2.51
CA THR A 39 -41.16 -10.58 1.25
C THR A 39 -40.73 -9.22 0.68
N ASN A 40 -40.07 -8.37 1.49
CA ASN A 40 -39.62 -7.03 1.09
C ASN A 40 -38.15 -7.05 0.65
N PHE A 41 -37.79 -8.03 -0.17
CA PHE A 41 -36.42 -8.24 -0.65
C PHE A 41 -36.31 -8.02 -2.16
N PHE A 42 -35.08 -7.80 -2.65
CA PHE A 42 -34.88 -7.61 -4.09
C PHE A 42 -35.16 -8.90 -4.88
N THR A 43 -35.71 -8.76 -6.07
CA THR A 43 -36.09 -9.88 -6.94
C THR A 43 -34.97 -10.27 -7.90
N SER A 44 -35.04 -11.46 -8.50
CA SER A 44 -34.13 -11.86 -9.58
C SER A 44 -34.20 -10.92 -10.80
N ALA A 45 -35.35 -10.28 -11.03
CA ALA A 45 -35.49 -9.25 -12.05
C ALA A 45 -34.67 -7.99 -11.70
N ASN A 46 -34.64 -7.58 -10.42
CA ASN A 46 -33.79 -6.48 -9.96
C ASN A 46 -32.30 -6.83 -10.13
N ILE A 47 -31.88 -8.04 -9.78
CA ILE A 47 -30.50 -8.49 -10.02
C ILE A 47 -30.14 -8.37 -11.50
N LYS A 48 -30.99 -8.89 -12.39
CA LYS A 48 -30.76 -8.82 -13.84
C LYS A 48 -30.68 -7.36 -14.34
N ALA A 49 -31.54 -6.48 -13.84
CA ALA A 49 -31.53 -5.06 -14.20
C ALA A 49 -30.26 -4.35 -13.69
N CYS A 50 -29.85 -4.60 -12.44
CA CYS A 50 -28.61 -4.08 -11.87
C CYS A 50 -27.39 -4.49 -12.70
N MET A 51 -27.28 -5.78 -13.02
CA MET A 51 -26.13 -6.30 -13.77
C MET A 51 -26.02 -5.74 -15.21
N LYS A 52 -27.11 -5.23 -15.80
CA LYS A 52 -27.05 -4.53 -17.10
C LYS A 52 -26.32 -3.18 -17.02
N LYS A 53 -26.30 -2.54 -15.85
CA LYS A 53 -25.58 -1.28 -15.61
C LYS A 53 -24.09 -1.48 -15.32
N VAL A 54 -23.64 -2.74 -15.19
CA VAL A 54 -22.27 -3.03 -14.76
C VAL A 54 -21.29 -2.94 -15.93
N ILE A 55 -20.33 -2.03 -15.80
CA ILE A 55 -19.16 -1.89 -16.68
C ILE A 55 -17.99 -2.64 -16.02
N ALA A 56 -17.42 -3.59 -16.77
CA ALA A 56 -16.30 -4.38 -16.28
C ALA A 56 -14.99 -3.62 -16.45
N VAL A 57 -14.09 -3.75 -15.48
CA VAL A 57 -12.78 -3.07 -15.49
C VAL A 57 -11.66 -4.09 -15.38
N ASN A 58 -10.56 -3.88 -16.10
CA ASN A 58 -9.32 -4.62 -15.89
C ASN A 58 -8.47 -3.99 -14.78
N LEU A 59 -7.55 -4.78 -14.25
CA LEU A 59 -6.49 -4.25 -13.38
C LEU A 59 -5.61 -3.29 -14.18
N HIS A 60 -5.24 -2.19 -13.55
CA HIS A 60 -4.39 -1.11 -14.07
C HIS A 60 -4.97 -0.32 -15.25
N GLU A 61 -6.15 -0.69 -15.73
CA GLU A 61 -6.90 0.10 -16.70
C GLU A 61 -7.44 1.37 -16.05
N THR A 62 -7.21 2.52 -16.68
CA THR A 62 -7.80 3.80 -16.27
C THR A 62 -9.03 4.04 -17.12
N ILE A 63 -10.19 4.13 -16.48
CA ILE A 63 -11.45 4.44 -17.13
C ILE A 63 -11.78 5.89 -16.85
N GLN A 64 -11.90 6.68 -17.92
CA GLN A 64 -12.39 8.04 -17.84
C GLN A 64 -13.93 8.00 -17.77
N VAL A 65 -14.50 8.40 -16.64
CA VAL A 65 -15.96 8.39 -16.42
C VAL A 65 -16.58 9.65 -17.01
N ASP A 66 -15.97 10.81 -16.78
CA ASP A 66 -16.31 12.09 -17.40
C ASP A 66 -15.06 12.98 -17.56
N ARG A 67 -15.21 14.30 -17.73
CA ARG A 67 -14.06 15.20 -17.95
C ARG A 67 -13.10 15.30 -16.76
N GLU A 68 -13.59 15.09 -15.54
CA GLU A 68 -12.84 15.31 -14.31
C GLU A 68 -12.66 14.02 -13.51
N LEU A 69 -13.56 13.05 -13.67
CA LEU A 69 -13.58 11.78 -12.94
C LEU A 69 -12.91 10.66 -13.74
N SER A 70 -11.90 10.03 -13.15
CA SER A 70 -11.32 8.78 -13.64
C SER A 70 -11.19 7.75 -12.52
N ILE A 71 -11.25 6.48 -12.88
CA ILE A 71 -11.08 5.37 -11.95
C ILE A 71 -10.03 4.39 -12.46
N ARG A 72 -9.25 3.80 -11.56
CA ARG A 72 -8.26 2.78 -11.87
C ARG A 72 -8.27 1.69 -10.80
N ALA A 73 -8.32 0.43 -11.24
CA ALA A 73 -8.36 -0.72 -10.34
C ALA A 73 -6.96 -1.32 -10.11
N PHE A 74 -6.64 -1.67 -8.88
CA PHE A 74 -5.42 -2.36 -8.47
C PHE A 74 -5.75 -3.69 -7.82
N TYR A 75 -4.81 -4.64 -7.87
CA TYR A 75 -5.03 -5.98 -7.35
C TYR A 75 -5.04 -5.96 -5.81
N ALA A 76 -6.09 -6.51 -5.16
CA ALA A 76 -6.21 -6.50 -3.70
C ALA A 76 -5.80 -7.82 -3.02
N GLY A 77 -5.68 -8.94 -3.75
CA GLY A 77 -5.20 -10.21 -3.19
C GLY A 77 -6.10 -10.88 -2.12
N HIS A 78 -7.30 -10.35 -1.84
CA HIS A 78 -8.20 -10.82 -0.79
C HIS A 78 -9.09 -12.01 -1.22
N VAL A 79 -9.92 -11.79 -2.25
CA VAL A 79 -10.70 -12.82 -2.95
C VAL A 79 -10.52 -12.67 -4.45
N LEU A 80 -10.86 -13.69 -5.23
CA LEU A 80 -10.75 -13.63 -6.69
C LEU A 80 -11.59 -12.49 -7.25
N GLY A 81 -10.93 -11.53 -7.92
CA GLY A 81 -11.57 -10.32 -8.44
C GLY A 81 -11.56 -9.11 -7.49
N ALA A 82 -11.12 -9.26 -6.24
CA ALA A 82 -10.97 -8.14 -5.32
C ALA A 82 -9.99 -7.10 -5.88
N ALA A 83 -10.38 -5.83 -5.80
CA ALA A 83 -9.57 -4.72 -6.28
C ALA A 83 -9.68 -3.50 -5.36
N MET A 84 -8.58 -2.77 -5.28
CA MET A 84 -8.51 -1.43 -4.71
C MET A 84 -8.77 -0.42 -5.84
N PHE A 85 -9.59 0.59 -5.61
CA PHE A 85 -9.91 1.59 -6.62
C PHE A 85 -9.28 2.93 -6.27
N GLU A 86 -8.42 3.43 -7.16
CA GLU A 86 -8.05 4.84 -7.18
C GLU A 86 -9.09 5.60 -7.97
N ILE A 87 -9.60 6.66 -7.36
CA ILE A 87 -10.61 7.56 -7.90
C ILE A 87 -9.95 8.93 -7.96
N ARG A 88 -9.87 9.53 -9.15
CA ARG A 88 -9.37 10.91 -9.32
C ARG A 88 -10.49 11.82 -9.77
N VAL A 89 -10.60 12.98 -9.13
CA VAL A 89 -11.53 14.06 -9.47
C VAL A 89 -10.75 15.35 -9.58
N GLY A 90 -10.56 15.85 -10.80
CA GLY A 90 -9.67 16.98 -11.05
C GLY A 90 -8.24 16.68 -10.60
N HIS A 91 -7.73 17.45 -9.63
CA HIS A 91 -6.39 17.27 -9.07
C HIS A 91 -6.36 16.41 -7.79
N GLN A 92 -7.51 15.98 -7.27
CA GLN A 92 -7.60 15.19 -6.05
C GLN A 92 -7.75 13.70 -6.37
N SER A 93 -7.24 12.88 -5.46
CA SER A 93 -7.19 11.42 -5.60
C SER A 93 -7.54 10.71 -4.29
N ILE A 94 -8.36 9.66 -4.39
CA ILE A 94 -8.75 8.80 -3.28
C ILE A 94 -8.39 7.37 -3.65
N LEU A 95 -7.75 6.63 -2.75
CA LEU A 95 -7.60 5.18 -2.86
C LEU A 95 -8.54 4.49 -1.88
N TYR A 96 -9.53 3.77 -2.39
CA TYR A 96 -10.39 2.90 -1.59
C TYR A 96 -9.92 1.45 -1.72
N THR A 97 -9.43 0.85 -0.63
CA THR A 97 -8.83 -0.49 -0.71
C THR A 97 -9.85 -1.61 -0.75
N GLY A 98 -11.04 -1.40 -0.15
CA GLY A 98 -11.86 -2.52 0.29
C GLY A 98 -11.06 -3.46 1.20
N ASP A 99 -11.38 -4.75 1.16
CA ASP A 99 -10.58 -5.78 1.84
C ASP A 99 -9.41 -6.21 0.95
N TYR A 100 -8.21 -6.24 1.52
CA TYR A 100 -6.96 -6.55 0.81
C TYR A 100 -6.04 -7.43 1.65
N ASN A 101 -5.12 -8.11 0.99
CA ASN A 101 -4.19 -9.01 1.66
C ASN A 101 -2.76 -8.81 1.16
N MET A 102 -1.87 -8.40 2.06
CA MET A 102 -0.45 -8.24 1.75
C MET A 102 0.34 -9.55 1.78
N THR A 103 -0.21 -10.62 2.37
CA THR A 103 0.44 -11.93 2.40
C THR A 103 -0.13 -12.83 1.30
N PRO A 104 0.67 -13.25 0.31
CA PRO A 104 0.16 -14.05 -0.79
C PRO A 104 -0.38 -15.41 -0.32
N ASP A 105 -1.56 -15.75 -0.81
CA ASP A 105 -2.17 -17.08 -0.64
C ASP A 105 -1.67 -18.06 -1.72
N ARG A 106 -1.99 -19.36 -1.60
CA ARG A 106 -1.63 -20.33 -2.65
C ARG A 106 -2.35 -20.03 -3.95
N HIS A 107 -3.57 -19.47 -3.86
CA HIS A 107 -4.42 -19.17 -5.01
C HIS A 107 -4.36 -17.70 -5.48
N LEU A 108 -3.99 -16.75 -4.63
CA LEU A 108 -3.94 -15.31 -4.95
C LEU A 108 -2.58 -14.70 -4.64
N GLY A 109 -2.27 -13.59 -5.30
CA GLY A 109 -1.08 -12.79 -5.02
C GLY A 109 -1.28 -11.88 -3.80
N ALA A 110 -0.25 -11.12 -3.45
CA ALA A 110 -0.39 -10.01 -2.52
C ALA A 110 -1.04 -8.81 -3.21
N ALA A 111 -1.73 -7.97 -2.44
CA ALA A 111 -2.19 -6.67 -2.90
C ALA A 111 -1.00 -5.83 -3.40
N ARG A 112 -1.25 -4.99 -4.40
CA ARG A 112 -0.20 -4.14 -4.98
C ARG A 112 -0.80 -2.91 -5.66
N VAL A 113 -0.37 -1.72 -5.25
CA VAL A 113 -0.55 -0.49 -6.03
C VAL A 113 0.68 -0.16 -6.89
N LEU A 114 0.62 0.91 -7.69
CA LEU A 114 1.81 1.39 -8.40
C LEU A 114 2.86 1.92 -7.42
N PRO A 115 4.16 1.62 -7.64
CA PRO A 115 5.22 2.23 -6.87
C PRO A 115 5.12 3.76 -6.91
N GLY A 116 5.21 4.39 -5.73
CA GLY A 116 5.13 5.85 -5.60
C GLY A 116 3.71 6.43 -5.66
N LEU A 117 2.65 5.61 -5.69
CA LEU A 117 1.28 6.13 -5.59
C LEU A 117 1.08 6.85 -4.25
N ARG A 118 0.74 8.15 -4.32
CA ARG A 118 0.41 8.99 -3.16
C ARG A 118 -0.99 9.57 -3.34
N PRO A 119 -2.04 8.87 -2.87
CA PRO A 119 -3.38 9.43 -2.91
C PRO A 119 -3.53 10.55 -1.87
N ASP A 120 -4.34 11.56 -2.16
CA ASP A 120 -4.67 12.62 -1.19
C ASP A 120 -5.49 12.09 -0.01
N CYS A 121 -6.29 11.04 -0.26
CA CYS A 121 -7.05 10.33 0.77
C CYS A 121 -6.92 8.81 0.59
N LEU A 122 -6.60 8.11 1.67
CA LEU A 122 -6.60 6.65 1.74
C LEU A 122 -7.77 6.19 2.62
N ILE A 123 -8.67 5.39 2.05
CA ILE A 123 -9.73 4.70 2.78
C ILE A 123 -9.38 3.21 2.78
N SER A 124 -8.98 2.70 3.95
CA SER A 124 -8.51 1.33 4.10
C SER A 124 -9.28 0.54 5.16
N GLU A 125 -9.39 -0.77 4.98
CA GLU A 125 -9.87 -1.66 6.03
C GLU A 125 -8.90 -1.75 7.22
N SER A 126 -9.40 -2.19 8.37
CA SER A 126 -8.61 -2.30 9.61
C SER A 126 -8.90 -3.58 10.40
N THR A 127 -9.40 -4.63 9.73
CA THR A 127 -9.89 -5.86 10.39
C THR A 127 -8.91 -6.48 11.39
N TYR A 128 -7.61 -6.50 11.08
CA TYR A 128 -6.56 -7.02 11.96
C TYR A 128 -5.50 -5.97 12.30
N ALA A 129 -5.87 -4.69 12.35
CA ALA A 129 -4.95 -3.58 12.63
C ALA A 129 -4.16 -3.72 13.95
N THR A 130 -4.65 -4.49 14.94
CA THR A 130 -3.95 -4.74 16.22
C THR A 130 -3.48 -6.18 16.40
N THR A 131 -3.78 -7.06 15.46
CA THR A 131 -3.49 -8.49 15.61
C THR A 131 -2.13 -8.81 15.02
N ILE A 132 -1.22 -9.26 15.89
CA ILE A 132 0.03 -9.88 15.45
C ILE A 132 -0.27 -11.33 15.12
N ARG A 133 -0.03 -11.71 13.87
CA ARG A 133 -0.30 -13.05 13.36
C ARG A 133 0.99 -13.88 13.38
N ASP A 134 0.86 -15.15 13.75
CA ASP A 134 1.96 -16.11 13.59
C ASP A 134 2.45 -16.21 12.13
N SER A 135 3.58 -16.87 11.92
CA SER A 135 3.97 -17.20 10.55
C SER A 135 2.91 -18.08 9.86
N LYS A 136 2.66 -17.81 8.57
CA LYS A 136 1.75 -18.61 7.73
C LYS A 136 2.05 -20.11 7.84
N ARG A 137 3.33 -20.49 7.78
CA ARG A 137 3.79 -21.88 7.88
C ARG A 137 3.42 -22.54 9.21
N ALA A 138 3.54 -21.83 10.33
CA ALA A 138 3.18 -22.36 11.64
C ALA A 138 1.68 -22.66 11.73
N ARG A 139 0.83 -21.72 11.28
CA ARG A 139 -0.63 -21.90 11.24
C ARG A 139 -1.06 -23.08 10.38
N GLU A 140 -0.48 -23.23 9.19
CA GLU A 140 -0.79 -24.33 8.29
C GLU A 140 -0.42 -25.69 8.87
N ARG A 141 0.77 -25.78 9.49
CA ARG A 141 1.20 -27.00 10.17
C ARG A 141 0.26 -27.35 11.33
N ASP A 142 -0.12 -26.36 12.12
CA ASP A 142 -1.05 -26.54 13.24
C ASP A 142 -2.42 -27.04 12.76
N PHE A 143 -2.94 -26.43 11.70
CA PHE A 143 -4.22 -26.80 11.09
C PHE A 143 -4.19 -28.23 10.58
N LEU A 144 -3.19 -28.58 9.78
CA LEU A 144 -3.06 -29.94 9.22
C LEU A 144 -2.95 -30.99 10.32
N ARG A 145 -2.19 -30.71 11.39
CA ARG A 145 -2.06 -31.59 12.54
C ARG A 145 -3.41 -31.81 13.22
N LYS A 146 -4.12 -30.74 13.58
CA LYS A 146 -5.43 -30.80 14.24
C LYS A 146 -6.46 -31.56 13.41
N VAL A 147 -6.52 -31.32 12.10
CA VAL A 147 -7.43 -32.05 11.20
C VAL A 147 -7.06 -33.52 11.15
N HIS A 148 -5.78 -33.85 10.93
CA HIS A 148 -5.28 -35.22 10.84
C HIS A 148 -5.61 -36.02 12.10
N ASP A 149 -5.20 -35.50 13.27
CA ASP A 149 -5.36 -36.20 14.55
C ASP A 149 -6.84 -36.49 14.82
N ARG A 150 -7.71 -35.53 14.49
CA ARG A 150 -9.16 -35.64 14.70
C ARG A 150 -9.79 -36.72 13.82
N VAL A 151 -9.46 -36.74 12.53
CA VAL A 151 -10.04 -37.73 11.61
C VAL A 151 -9.48 -39.13 11.83
N MET A 152 -8.22 -39.26 12.23
CA MET A 152 -7.62 -40.55 12.59
C MET A 152 -8.23 -41.14 13.87
N ALA A 153 -8.67 -40.28 14.80
CA ALA A 153 -9.44 -40.70 15.97
C ALA A 153 -10.91 -41.07 15.66
N GLY A 154 -11.32 -41.11 14.39
CA GLY A 154 -12.69 -41.43 13.98
C GLY A 154 -13.67 -40.26 14.06
N GLY A 155 -13.20 -39.05 14.37
CA GLY A 155 -14.02 -37.84 14.52
C GLY A 155 -14.35 -37.15 13.20
N LYS A 156 -15.38 -36.30 13.21
CA LYS A 156 -15.73 -35.42 12.09
C LYS A 156 -15.18 -34.01 12.30
N VAL A 157 -14.74 -33.37 11.22
CA VAL A 157 -14.25 -31.99 11.22
C VAL A 157 -15.17 -31.11 10.38
N LEU A 158 -15.83 -30.15 11.01
CA LEU A 158 -16.60 -29.11 10.33
C LEU A 158 -15.74 -27.85 10.14
N ILE A 159 -15.66 -27.35 8.92
CA ILE A 159 -14.96 -26.11 8.57
C ILE A 159 -15.97 -25.16 7.92
N PRO A 160 -16.63 -24.27 8.69
CA PRO A 160 -17.51 -23.27 8.12
C PRO A 160 -16.69 -22.23 7.35
N VAL A 161 -17.00 -22.02 6.08
CA VAL A 161 -16.28 -21.11 5.19
C VAL A 161 -17.25 -20.27 4.37
N PHE A 162 -16.78 -19.11 3.90
CA PHE A 162 -17.42 -18.45 2.76
C PHE A 162 -17.04 -19.18 1.48
N ALA A 163 -17.93 -19.14 0.48
CA ALA A 163 -17.78 -19.97 -0.71
C ALA A 163 -16.58 -19.58 -1.60
N LEU A 164 -16.08 -18.34 -1.48
CA LEU A 164 -14.98 -17.81 -2.25
C LEU A 164 -13.85 -17.33 -1.34
N GLY A 165 -12.61 -17.59 -1.77
CA GLY A 165 -11.41 -17.16 -1.08
C GLY A 165 -10.90 -18.25 -0.15
N ARG A 166 -11.26 -18.17 1.13
CA ARG A 166 -10.64 -19.01 2.15
C ARG A 166 -10.92 -20.51 1.99
N ALA A 167 -12.09 -20.86 1.47
CA ALA A 167 -12.42 -22.25 1.13
C ALA A 167 -11.38 -22.86 0.19
N GLN A 168 -11.00 -22.14 -0.87
CA GLN A 168 -10.05 -22.61 -1.87
C GLN A 168 -8.63 -22.75 -1.30
N GLU A 169 -8.15 -21.78 -0.50
CA GLU A 169 -6.84 -21.91 0.15
C GLU A 169 -6.74 -23.19 0.99
N MET A 170 -7.75 -23.44 1.83
CA MET A 170 -7.76 -24.58 2.74
C MET A 170 -7.90 -25.90 1.98
N CYS A 171 -8.65 -25.91 0.88
CA CYS A 171 -8.79 -27.10 0.04
C CYS A 171 -7.51 -27.45 -0.70
N ILE A 172 -6.79 -26.47 -1.26
CA ILE A 172 -5.49 -26.73 -1.86
C ILE A 172 -4.51 -27.28 -0.81
N LEU A 173 -4.55 -26.75 0.41
CA LEU A 173 -3.71 -27.20 1.52
C LEU A 173 -4.02 -28.65 1.92
N LEU A 174 -5.30 -29.01 2.10
CA LEU A 174 -5.71 -30.37 2.46
C LEU A 174 -5.49 -31.35 1.30
N GLU A 175 -5.80 -31.00 0.07
CA GLU A 175 -5.58 -31.85 -1.11
C GLU A 175 -4.10 -32.27 -1.22
N SER A 176 -3.19 -31.30 -1.09
CA SER A 176 -1.74 -31.56 -1.12
C SER A 176 -1.28 -32.43 0.05
N TYR A 177 -1.91 -32.26 1.22
CA TYR A 177 -1.60 -33.06 2.40
C TYR A 177 -2.12 -34.49 2.29
N TRP A 178 -3.34 -34.67 1.79
CA TRP A 178 -3.97 -35.96 1.56
C TRP A 178 -3.19 -36.79 0.55
N GLU A 179 -2.77 -36.18 -0.57
CA GLU A 179 -1.95 -36.84 -1.59
C GLU A 179 -0.59 -37.28 -1.01
N ARG A 180 0.06 -36.44 -0.20
CA ARG A 180 1.37 -36.74 0.39
C ARG A 180 1.31 -37.82 1.47
N MET A 181 0.25 -37.85 2.27
CA MET A 181 0.08 -38.77 3.40
C MET A 181 -0.71 -40.04 3.03
N ASP A 182 -1.12 -40.16 1.76
CA ASP A 182 -1.98 -41.22 1.22
C ASP A 182 -3.27 -41.48 2.04
N LEU A 183 -3.92 -40.39 2.50
CA LEU A 183 -5.12 -40.48 3.32
C LEU A 183 -6.35 -40.81 2.47
N LYS A 184 -7.15 -41.78 2.94
CA LYS A 184 -8.41 -42.20 2.28
C LYS A 184 -9.67 -41.64 2.93
N ILE A 185 -9.54 -40.94 4.06
CA ILE A 185 -10.66 -40.29 4.75
C ILE A 185 -11.28 -39.27 3.79
N PRO A 186 -12.62 -39.28 3.59
CA PRO A 186 -13.24 -38.39 2.63
C PRO A 186 -13.22 -36.92 3.09
N ILE A 187 -13.00 -36.03 2.13
CA ILE A 187 -13.23 -34.58 2.29
C ILE A 187 -14.41 -34.20 1.39
N TYR A 188 -15.35 -33.46 1.95
CA TYR A 188 -16.54 -33.01 1.23
C TYR A 188 -16.68 -31.50 1.24
N PHE A 189 -17.25 -30.99 0.15
CA PHE A 189 -17.93 -29.70 0.12
C PHE A 189 -19.43 -29.91 0.22
N SER A 190 -20.10 -29.15 1.08
CA SER A 190 -21.55 -29.01 0.98
C SER A 190 -21.88 -28.41 -0.38
N GLN A 191 -22.73 -29.08 -1.16
CA GLN A 191 -23.17 -28.60 -2.47
C GLN A 191 -23.67 -27.14 -2.43
N GLY A 192 -23.54 -26.44 -3.56
CA GLY A 192 -24.00 -25.07 -3.72
C GLY A 192 -22.88 -24.14 -4.18
N LEU A 193 -22.78 -22.97 -3.54
CA LEU A 193 -21.92 -21.88 -3.99
C LEU A 193 -20.41 -22.24 -4.04
N ALA A 194 -19.95 -23.15 -3.18
CA ALA A 194 -18.54 -23.57 -3.14
C ALA A 194 -18.12 -24.40 -4.37
N GLU A 195 -18.99 -25.27 -4.89
CA GLU A 195 -18.73 -26.03 -6.12
C GLU A 195 -18.66 -25.08 -7.33
N ARG A 196 -19.63 -24.16 -7.43
CA ARG A 196 -19.63 -23.13 -8.46
C ARG A 196 -18.38 -22.27 -8.35
N ALA A 197 -17.96 -21.90 -7.15
CA ALA A 197 -16.75 -21.11 -6.92
C ALA A 197 -15.52 -21.74 -7.57
N ASN A 198 -15.33 -23.07 -7.52
CA ASN A 198 -14.21 -23.72 -8.20
C ASN A 198 -14.27 -23.52 -9.72
N GLN A 199 -15.45 -23.59 -10.35
CA GLN A 199 -15.61 -23.28 -11.77
C GLN A 199 -15.25 -21.82 -12.08
N TYR A 200 -15.63 -20.88 -11.21
CA TYR A 200 -15.24 -19.48 -11.32
C TYR A 200 -13.72 -19.28 -11.26
N TYR A 201 -13.03 -19.97 -10.36
CA TYR A 201 -11.55 -19.95 -10.31
C TYR A 201 -10.91 -20.48 -11.59
N ARG A 202 -11.51 -21.49 -12.24
CA ARG A 202 -11.04 -22.01 -13.53
C ARG A 202 -11.22 -20.98 -14.66
N LEU A 203 -12.36 -20.30 -14.71
CA LEU A 203 -12.66 -19.30 -15.73
C LEU A 203 -11.78 -18.05 -15.61
N PHE A 204 -11.50 -17.61 -14.39
CA PHE A 204 -10.70 -16.40 -14.12
C PHE A 204 -9.30 -16.73 -13.63
N ILE A 205 -8.68 -17.77 -14.18
CA ILE A 205 -7.33 -18.20 -13.77
C ILE A 205 -6.30 -17.08 -13.90
N ASN A 206 -6.47 -16.19 -14.88
CA ASN A 206 -5.57 -15.04 -15.10
C ASN A 206 -5.57 -14.02 -13.95
N TRP A 207 -6.54 -14.08 -13.04
CA TRP A 207 -6.63 -13.25 -11.84
C TRP A 207 -6.02 -13.92 -10.59
N THR A 208 -5.45 -15.12 -10.75
CA THR A 208 -4.70 -15.82 -9.69
C THR A 208 -3.21 -15.44 -9.71
N ASN A 209 -2.44 -15.93 -8.74
CA ASN A 209 -1.00 -15.68 -8.73
C ASN A 209 -0.26 -16.39 -9.88
N GLU A 210 0.98 -15.98 -10.11
CA GLU A 210 1.82 -16.50 -11.20
C GLU A 210 2.07 -18.00 -11.11
N LYS A 211 2.14 -18.54 -9.88
CA LYS A 211 2.35 -19.98 -9.66
C LYS A 211 1.18 -20.79 -10.22
N ILE A 212 -0.05 -20.41 -9.88
CA ILE A 212 -1.27 -21.10 -10.34
C ILE A 212 -1.41 -20.98 -11.85
N LYS A 213 -1.20 -19.78 -12.42
CA LYS A 213 -1.27 -19.54 -13.86
C LYS A 213 -0.31 -20.44 -14.63
N ARG A 214 0.95 -20.53 -14.19
CA ARG A 214 1.97 -21.37 -14.83
C ARG A 214 1.65 -22.86 -14.76
N THR A 215 1.18 -23.35 -13.61
CA THR A 215 0.90 -24.79 -13.45
C THR A 215 -0.42 -25.23 -14.07
N PHE A 216 -1.32 -24.30 -14.43
CA PHE A 216 -2.69 -24.61 -14.82
C PHE A 216 -2.80 -25.57 -16.01
N VAL A 217 -1.90 -25.45 -17.00
CA VAL A 217 -1.89 -26.31 -18.20
C VAL A 217 -1.55 -27.76 -17.86
N GLU A 218 -0.67 -27.98 -16.89
CA GLU A 218 -0.23 -29.31 -16.47
C GLU A 218 -1.14 -29.91 -15.39
N ARG A 219 -1.55 -29.08 -14.43
CA ARG A 219 -2.37 -29.47 -13.27
C ARG A 219 -3.25 -28.30 -12.84
N ASN A 220 -4.55 -28.50 -12.95
CA ASN A 220 -5.53 -27.57 -12.40
C ASN A 220 -5.62 -27.71 -10.88
N MET A 221 -5.16 -26.69 -10.15
CA MET A 221 -5.14 -26.68 -8.68
C MET A 221 -6.52 -26.58 -8.03
N PHE A 222 -7.56 -26.35 -8.82
CA PHE A 222 -8.97 -26.36 -8.39
C PHE A 222 -9.71 -27.61 -8.88
N ASP A 223 -8.97 -28.62 -9.35
CA ASP A 223 -9.47 -29.96 -9.62
C ASP A 223 -8.98 -30.91 -8.53
N PHE A 224 -9.82 -31.04 -7.50
CA PHE A 224 -9.48 -31.79 -6.29
C PHE A 224 -9.82 -33.28 -6.49
N LYS A 225 -8.86 -34.18 -6.28
CA LYS A 225 -9.07 -35.62 -6.38
C LYS A 225 -9.71 -36.18 -5.10
N HIS A 226 -9.32 -35.65 -3.95
CA HIS A 226 -9.73 -36.14 -2.63
C HIS A 226 -10.93 -35.39 -2.07
N ILE A 227 -11.25 -34.22 -2.63
CA ILE A 227 -12.35 -33.37 -2.18
C ILE A 227 -13.52 -33.50 -3.16
N LYS A 228 -14.63 -34.06 -2.69
CA LYS A 228 -15.79 -34.35 -3.54
C LYS A 228 -16.98 -33.45 -3.18
N PRO A 229 -17.81 -33.05 -4.16
CA PRO A 229 -19.12 -32.49 -3.85
C PRO A 229 -19.99 -33.59 -3.25
N LEU A 230 -20.86 -33.21 -2.31
CA LEU A 230 -21.79 -34.14 -1.69
C LEU A 230 -23.16 -33.49 -1.53
N ASP A 231 -24.18 -34.18 -2.03
CA ASP A 231 -25.51 -33.63 -2.29
C ASP A 231 -26.34 -33.44 -1.00
N LYS A 232 -26.74 -34.54 -0.33
CA LYS A 232 -27.59 -34.51 0.88
C LYS A 232 -27.20 -35.60 1.88
N GLY A 233 -27.50 -35.38 3.16
CA GLY A 233 -27.30 -36.37 4.23
C GLY A 233 -25.90 -36.41 4.86
N TYR A 234 -25.04 -35.41 4.57
CA TYR A 234 -23.67 -35.30 5.09
C TYR A 234 -23.60 -35.40 6.63
N GLU A 235 -24.61 -34.87 7.28
CA GLU A 235 -24.74 -34.77 8.72
C GLU A 235 -24.91 -36.14 9.41
N ASP A 236 -25.54 -37.09 8.71
CA ASP A 236 -25.93 -38.41 9.21
C ASP A 236 -24.98 -39.50 8.71
N MET A 237 -24.06 -39.20 7.79
CA MET A 237 -23.10 -40.18 7.30
C MET A 237 -22.16 -40.66 8.41
N PRO A 238 -21.97 -41.98 8.56
CA PRO A 238 -21.08 -42.54 9.57
C PRO A 238 -19.61 -42.36 9.20
N GLY A 239 -18.73 -42.47 10.19
CA GLY A 239 -17.27 -42.42 10.01
C GLY A 239 -16.66 -41.02 10.05
N ALA A 240 -15.32 -41.00 10.04
CA ALA A 240 -14.55 -39.77 10.00
C ALA A 240 -14.67 -39.08 8.65
N MET A 241 -14.74 -37.75 8.66
CA MET A 241 -14.75 -36.93 7.45
C MET A 241 -14.34 -35.50 7.76
N VAL A 242 -13.92 -34.78 6.72
CA VAL A 242 -13.79 -33.32 6.75
C VAL A 242 -14.89 -32.72 5.88
N LEU A 243 -15.64 -31.76 6.42
CA LEU A 243 -16.72 -31.09 5.70
C LEU A 243 -16.52 -29.57 5.69
N PHE A 244 -16.34 -29.02 4.49
CA PHE A 244 -16.45 -27.59 4.25
C PHE A 244 -17.91 -27.22 4.02
N SER A 245 -18.41 -26.24 4.76
CA SER A 245 -19.81 -25.83 4.62
C SER A 245 -20.03 -24.33 4.73
N THR A 246 -21.03 -23.80 4.02
CA THR A 246 -21.41 -22.39 4.03
C THR A 246 -22.64 -22.14 4.89
N PRO A 247 -22.79 -20.95 5.50
CA PRO A 247 -21.85 -19.82 5.54
C PRO A 247 -20.78 -19.92 6.64
N GLY A 248 -19.74 -19.07 6.55
CA GLY A 248 -18.57 -19.11 7.42
C GLY A 248 -18.78 -18.74 8.89
N MET A 249 -19.87 -18.05 9.24
CA MET A 249 -20.12 -17.54 10.61
C MET A 249 -21.24 -18.28 11.36
N LEU A 250 -21.74 -19.40 10.82
CA LEU A 250 -22.83 -20.19 11.42
C LEU A 250 -24.13 -19.41 11.70
N HIS A 251 -24.42 -18.35 10.93
CA HIS A 251 -25.63 -17.53 11.14
C HIS A 251 -26.90 -18.10 10.47
N GLY A 252 -26.78 -19.23 9.79
CA GLY A 252 -27.86 -19.88 9.04
C GLY A 252 -27.33 -20.98 8.12
N GLY A 253 -28.14 -21.43 7.17
CA GLY A 253 -27.72 -22.30 6.08
C GLY A 253 -27.23 -23.70 6.50
N GLN A 254 -26.45 -24.33 5.62
CA GLN A 254 -26.01 -25.71 5.79
C GLN A 254 -25.01 -25.84 6.95
N SER A 255 -24.06 -24.91 7.10
CA SER A 255 -23.06 -25.00 8.16
C SER A 255 -23.66 -24.99 9.56
N LEU A 256 -24.72 -24.20 9.80
CA LEU A 256 -25.47 -24.20 11.06
C LEU A 256 -26.27 -25.51 11.24
N LYS A 257 -26.84 -26.06 10.16
CA LYS A 257 -27.53 -27.35 10.18
C LYS A 257 -26.59 -28.50 10.56
N VAL A 258 -25.40 -28.56 9.96
CA VAL A 258 -24.34 -29.53 10.33
C VAL A 258 -23.98 -29.35 11.80
N PHE A 259 -23.68 -28.11 12.19
CA PHE A 259 -23.20 -27.79 13.52
C PHE A 259 -24.17 -28.28 14.60
N ARG A 260 -25.47 -28.03 14.45
CA ARG A 260 -26.51 -28.49 15.40
C ARG A 260 -26.52 -30.00 15.61
N LYS A 261 -26.19 -30.78 14.58
CA LYS A 261 -26.12 -32.25 14.66
C LYS A 261 -24.80 -32.74 15.26
N TRP A 262 -23.69 -32.06 14.96
CA TRP A 262 -22.36 -32.51 15.35
C TRP A 262 -21.87 -31.95 16.69
N CYS A 263 -22.48 -30.86 17.19
CA CYS A 263 -21.98 -30.11 18.37
C CYS A 263 -21.95 -30.91 19.66
N HIS A 264 -22.81 -31.92 19.79
CA HIS A 264 -22.98 -32.71 21.01
C HIS A 264 -21.94 -33.82 21.18
N ASP A 265 -21.21 -34.20 20.12
CA ASP A 265 -20.26 -35.30 20.15
C ASP A 265 -18.81 -34.80 20.35
N PRO A 266 -18.14 -35.14 21.46
CA PRO A 266 -16.79 -34.68 21.77
C PRO A 266 -15.70 -35.25 20.85
N ARG A 267 -16.01 -36.28 20.06
CA ARG A 267 -15.11 -36.80 19.02
C ARG A 267 -15.01 -35.84 17.85
N ASN A 268 -16.00 -34.98 17.65
CA ASN A 268 -16.02 -34.02 16.55
C ASN A 268 -15.21 -32.75 16.87
N MET A 269 -14.92 -31.99 15.83
CA MET A 269 -14.26 -30.70 15.93
C MET A 269 -14.86 -29.71 14.94
N ILE A 270 -14.91 -28.45 15.33
CA ILE A 270 -15.15 -27.32 14.43
C ILE A 270 -13.88 -26.47 14.36
N ILE A 271 -13.46 -26.13 13.14
CA ILE A 271 -12.37 -25.17 12.90
C ILE A 271 -12.96 -23.90 12.33
N MET A 272 -12.97 -22.82 13.10
CA MET A 272 -13.38 -21.49 12.68
C MET A 272 -12.19 -20.78 12.01
N PRO A 273 -12.18 -20.58 10.68
CA PRO A 273 -10.99 -20.16 9.93
C PRO A 273 -10.80 -18.63 9.84
N GLY A 274 -11.72 -17.84 10.40
CA GLY A 274 -11.65 -16.39 10.33
C GLY A 274 -12.65 -15.68 11.22
N TYR A 275 -12.65 -14.35 11.12
CA TYR A 275 -13.44 -13.46 11.95
C TYR A 275 -14.93 -13.78 11.90
N CYS A 276 -15.59 -13.66 13.06
CA CYS A 276 -17.04 -13.75 13.19
C CYS A 276 -17.57 -12.47 13.83
N VAL A 277 -18.56 -11.86 13.18
CA VAL A 277 -19.23 -10.66 13.70
C VAL A 277 -19.91 -10.98 15.03
N ALA A 278 -19.82 -10.04 15.97
CA ALA A 278 -20.49 -10.15 17.27
C ALA A 278 -21.99 -10.45 17.10
N GLY A 279 -22.51 -11.35 17.93
CA GLY A 279 -23.92 -11.79 17.88
C GLY A 279 -24.16 -13.06 17.05
N THR A 280 -23.26 -13.42 16.13
CA THR A 280 -23.36 -14.69 15.37
C THR A 280 -23.14 -15.91 16.27
N VAL A 281 -23.68 -17.07 15.87
CA VAL A 281 -23.39 -18.36 16.54
C VAL A 281 -21.89 -18.65 16.51
N GLY A 282 -21.21 -18.39 15.39
CA GLY A 282 -19.76 -18.55 15.28
C GLY A 282 -19.00 -17.74 16.34
N ALA A 283 -19.37 -16.48 16.58
CA ALA A 283 -18.75 -15.67 17.62
C ALA A 283 -19.00 -16.22 19.03
N LYS A 284 -20.20 -16.75 19.31
CA LYS A 284 -20.53 -17.39 20.60
C LYS A 284 -19.69 -18.66 20.83
N VAL A 285 -19.52 -19.47 19.79
CA VAL A 285 -18.70 -20.70 19.80
C VAL A 285 -17.23 -20.38 20.05
N ILE A 286 -16.67 -19.38 19.34
CA ILE A 286 -15.27 -18.96 19.52
C ILE A 286 -15.01 -18.44 20.95
N ARG A 287 -15.98 -17.77 21.56
CA ARG A 287 -15.90 -17.30 22.96
C ARG A 287 -15.94 -18.44 24.00
N GLY A 288 -16.11 -19.69 23.57
CA GLY A 288 -16.09 -20.86 24.44
C GLY A 288 -17.41 -21.15 25.16
N MET A 289 -18.54 -20.59 24.69
CA MET A 289 -19.86 -20.90 25.26
C MET A 289 -20.16 -22.40 25.14
N LYS A 290 -20.45 -23.03 26.27
CA LYS A 290 -20.76 -24.47 26.34
C LYS A 290 -22.22 -24.81 26.04
N LYS A 291 -23.11 -23.82 26.14
CA LYS A 291 -24.53 -23.93 25.80
C LYS A 291 -24.94 -22.72 24.97
N ILE A 292 -25.55 -22.95 23.81
CA ILE A 292 -25.98 -21.88 22.91
C ILE A 292 -27.42 -22.15 22.48
N GLU A 293 -28.25 -21.12 22.57
CA GLU A 293 -29.60 -21.12 22.00
C GLU A 293 -29.54 -20.85 20.49
N ILE A 294 -30.16 -21.73 19.72
CA ILE A 294 -30.29 -21.63 18.27
C ILE A 294 -31.76 -21.90 17.93
N GLU A 295 -32.46 -20.92 17.35
CA GLU A 295 -33.87 -21.04 16.93
C GLU A 295 -34.80 -21.55 18.06
N GLY A 296 -34.63 -21.04 19.28
CA GLY A 296 -35.46 -21.41 20.44
C GLY A 296 -35.10 -22.74 21.10
N LYS A 297 -34.04 -23.41 20.66
CA LYS A 297 -33.55 -24.67 21.25
C LYS A 297 -32.15 -24.52 21.81
N MET A 298 -31.93 -25.08 22.98
CA MET A 298 -30.62 -25.13 23.61
C MET A 298 -29.77 -26.28 23.06
N HIS A 299 -28.52 -26.00 22.72
CA HIS A 299 -27.55 -26.98 22.24
C HIS A 299 -26.30 -27.01 23.13
N ASP A 300 -25.88 -28.21 23.53
CA ASP A 300 -24.60 -28.44 24.23
C ASP A 300 -23.44 -28.50 23.23
N ILE A 301 -22.38 -27.74 23.54
CA ILE A 301 -21.18 -27.63 22.71
C ILE A 301 -20.08 -28.47 23.34
N ASN A 302 -20.08 -29.76 23.00
CA ASN A 302 -19.12 -30.76 23.47
C ASN A 302 -17.97 -31.02 22.48
N LEU A 303 -18.18 -30.73 21.19
CA LEU A 303 -17.13 -30.84 20.18
C LEU A 303 -15.95 -29.90 20.48
N ALA A 304 -14.77 -30.25 19.97
CA ALA A 304 -13.59 -29.38 20.10
C ALA A 304 -13.75 -28.13 19.22
N VAL A 305 -13.51 -26.95 19.79
CA VAL A 305 -13.60 -25.68 19.08
C VAL A 305 -12.20 -25.13 18.86
N GLU A 306 -11.82 -24.98 17.60
CA GLU A 306 -10.52 -24.45 17.20
C GLU A 306 -10.71 -23.15 16.42
N TYR A 307 -10.14 -22.06 16.93
CA TYR A 307 -10.12 -20.78 16.21
C TYR A 307 -8.76 -20.56 15.57
N MET A 308 -8.72 -20.51 14.24
CA MET A 308 -7.47 -20.40 13.49
C MET A 308 -7.55 -19.21 12.54
N LEU A 309 -6.68 -18.23 12.74
CA LEU A 309 -6.64 -17.00 11.95
C LEU A 309 -6.09 -17.27 10.55
N PHE A 310 -6.91 -17.83 9.66
CA PHE A 310 -6.57 -17.93 8.24
C PHE A 310 -7.06 -16.74 7.41
N SER A 311 -8.09 -16.02 7.85
CA SER A 311 -8.65 -14.80 7.24
C SER A 311 -7.70 -13.95 6.34
N PRO A 312 -8.04 -13.69 5.05
CA PRO A 312 -7.21 -12.94 4.08
C PRO A 312 -7.31 -11.41 4.21
N HIS A 313 -7.33 -10.84 5.41
CA HIS A 313 -7.39 -9.38 5.56
C HIS A 313 -6.04 -8.80 5.96
N ALA A 314 -5.88 -7.52 5.71
CA ALA A 314 -4.68 -6.79 6.07
C ALA A 314 -4.48 -6.79 7.60
N ASP A 315 -3.24 -7.09 8.01
CA ASP A 315 -2.78 -6.93 9.37
C ASP A 315 -1.98 -5.63 9.51
N ALA A 316 -1.65 -5.26 10.75
CA ALA A 316 -0.88 -4.05 11.07
C ALA A 316 0.37 -3.92 10.19
N LYS A 317 1.10 -5.03 10.02
CA LYS A 317 2.33 -5.08 9.24
C LYS A 317 2.06 -4.83 7.76
N GLY A 318 1.01 -5.43 7.20
CA GLY A 318 0.60 -5.22 5.82
C GLY A 318 0.23 -3.75 5.53
N ILE A 319 -0.59 -3.14 6.39
CA ILE A 319 -1.01 -1.74 6.26
C ILE A 319 0.23 -0.81 6.27
N MET A 320 1.11 -0.97 7.25
CA MET A 320 2.33 -0.16 7.37
C MET A 320 3.29 -0.36 6.20
N GLN A 321 3.41 -1.58 5.68
CA GLN A 321 4.35 -1.90 4.60
C GLN A 321 3.91 -1.30 3.26
N GLU A 322 2.61 -1.31 2.94
CA GLU A 322 2.13 -0.79 1.65
C GLU A 322 2.03 0.73 1.67
N PHE A 323 1.45 1.30 2.74
CA PHE A 323 1.08 2.71 2.76
C PHE A 323 2.05 3.59 3.56
N HIS A 324 2.99 3.00 4.29
CA HIS A 324 3.93 3.73 5.16
C HIS A 324 3.22 4.64 6.19
N VAL A 325 1.97 4.31 6.53
CA VAL A 325 1.16 5.05 7.51
C VAL A 325 1.26 4.37 8.87
N PRO A 326 1.53 5.11 9.97
CA PRO A 326 1.49 4.55 11.32
C PRO A 326 0.06 4.13 11.67
N VAL A 327 -0.15 2.85 12.01
CA VAL A 327 -1.47 2.35 12.39
C VAL A 327 -1.74 2.68 13.86
N LEU A 328 -2.69 3.57 14.11
CA LEU A 328 -3.15 3.95 15.45
C LEU A 328 -4.59 3.46 15.64
N MET A 329 -4.88 2.77 16.74
CA MET A 329 -6.25 2.35 17.08
C MET A 329 -6.88 3.39 18.03
N PRO A 330 -7.97 4.07 17.65
CA PRO A 330 -8.74 4.88 18.58
C PRO A 330 -9.54 3.94 19.47
N ALA A 331 -9.69 4.30 20.75
CA ALA A 331 -10.34 3.46 21.75
C ALA A 331 -11.80 3.06 21.40
N ASN A 332 -12.41 3.72 20.43
CA ASN A 332 -13.84 3.63 20.14
C ASN A 332 -14.16 2.91 18.81
N GLY A 333 -13.16 2.44 18.05
CA GLY A 333 -13.39 1.71 16.80
C GLY A 333 -13.91 2.55 15.62
N GLU A 334 -13.83 3.88 15.71
CA GLU A 334 -14.21 4.81 14.64
C GLU A 334 -13.07 5.04 13.63
N SER A 335 -13.44 5.49 12.43
CA SER A 335 -12.53 5.88 11.35
C SER A 335 -11.43 6.82 11.87
N VAL A 336 -10.16 6.51 11.59
CA VAL A 336 -9.05 7.41 11.90
C VAL A 336 -8.68 8.18 10.64
N VAL A 337 -8.80 9.51 10.70
CA VAL A 337 -8.17 10.38 9.72
C VAL A 337 -6.75 10.63 10.21
N ILE A 338 -5.77 10.04 9.54
CA ILE A 338 -4.36 10.36 9.76
C ILE A 338 -4.01 11.42 8.73
N PRO A 339 -3.84 12.70 9.13
CA PRO A 339 -3.43 13.73 8.19
C PRO A 339 -2.06 13.34 7.62
N GLY A 340 -2.01 13.15 6.31
CA GLY A 340 -0.75 12.98 5.59
C GLY A 340 0.08 14.26 5.68
N ILE A 341 1.40 14.13 5.65
CA ILE A 341 2.27 15.28 5.43
C ILE A 341 2.09 15.65 3.96
N ALA A 342 1.48 16.81 3.69
CA ALA A 342 1.45 17.37 2.35
C ALA A 342 2.88 17.70 1.93
N THR A 343 3.51 16.80 1.16
CA THR A 343 4.77 17.07 0.48
C THR A 343 4.44 17.79 -0.82
N LEU A 344 4.82 19.06 -0.89
CA LEU A 344 4.76 19.84 -2.10
C LEU A 344 5.97 19.47 -2.96
N GLU A 345 5.73 18.77 -4.07
CA GLU A 345 6.76 18.51 -5.08
C GLU A 345 6.84 19.73 -5.99
N VAL A 346 8.04 20.32 -6.10
CA VAL A 346 8.30 21.44 -7.00
C VAL A 346 9.54 21.12 -7.81
N ASP A 347 9.44 21.25 -9.13
CA ASP A 347 10.57 21.05 -10.02
C ASP A 347 11.54 22.22 -9.87
N VAL A 348 12.81 21.89 -9.64
CA VAL A 348 13.90 22.88 -9.54
C VAL A 348 14.72 22.82 -10.82
N PRO A 349 14.76 23.90 -11.61
CA PRO A 349 15.61 23.99 -12.79
C PRO A 349 17.08 23.68 -12.51
N HIS A 350 17.73 22.91 -13.39
CA HIS A 350 19.11 22.45 -13.22
C HIS A 350 20.13 23.61 -13.13
N ASP A 351 19.91 24.69 -13.87
CA ASP A 351 20.73 25.90 -13.87
C ASP A 351 20.78 26.58 -12.49
N ILE A 352 19.66 26.61 -11.76
CA ILE A 352 19.62 27.12 -10.39
C ILE A 352 20.48 26.27 -9.45
N VAL A 353 20.37 24.94 -9.57
CA VAL A 353 21.15 24.01 -8.76
C VAL A 353 22.64 24.16 -9.07
N GLN A 354 23.01 24.18 -10.35
CA GLN A 354 24.41 24.33 -10.77
C GLN A 354 25.00 25.65 -10.25
N ARG A 355 24.27 26.76 -10.37
CA ARG A 355 24.72 28.05 -9.84
C ARG A 355 24.94 28.02 -8.33
N CYS A 356 24.05 27.36 -7.57
CA CYS A 356 24.23 27.24 -6.12
C CYS A 356 25.46 26.42 -5.74
N ILE A 357 25.77 25.37 -6.52
CA ILE A 357 27.01 24.58 -6.36
C ILE A 357 28.23 25.46 -6.63
N ASP A 358 28.18 26.27 -7.69
CA ASP A 358 29.30 27.14 -8.07
C ASP A 358 29.56 28.26 -7.05
N LEU A 359 28.53 28.70 -6.33
CA LEU A 359 28.60 29.70 -5.26
C LEU A 359 29.07 29.12 -3.91
N ASP A 360 29.04 27.80 -3.71
CA ASP A 360 29.46 27.16 -2.47
C ASP A 360 30.99 26.93 -2.45
N PRO A 361 31.76 27.48 -1.49
CA PRO A 361 33.20 27.22 -1.37
C PRO A 361 33.54 25.79 -0.94
N ALA A 362 32.59 25.03 -0.39
CA ALA A 362 32.80 23.66 0.07
C ALA A 362 31.59 22.76 -0.26
N PRO A 363 31.29 22.54 -1.55
CA PRO A 363 30.07 21.88 -1.98
C PRO A 363 30.00 20.45 -1.43
N SER A 364 28.96 20.18 -0.65
CA SER A 364 28.74 18.87 -0.05
C SER A 364 28.33 17.85 -1.10
N LYS A 365 29.03 16.71 -1.14
CA LYS A 365 28.67 15.57 -2.00
C LYS A 365 27.38 14.86 -1.57
N LYS A 366 26.83 15.19 -0.40
CA LYS A 366 25.64 14.53 0.17
C LYS A 366 24.39 15.41 0.17
N ALA A 367 24.55 16.74 0.12
CA ALA A 367 23.44 17.69 0.17
C ALA A 367 23.86 18.97 -0.56
N CYS A 368 23.06 19.40 -1.54
CA CYS A 368 23.23 20.70 -2.18
C CYS A 368 22.19 21.66 -1.60
N PRO A 369 22.56 22.58 -0.69
CA PRO A 369 21.68 23.70 -0.40
C PRO A 369 21.51 24.53 -1.69
N PHE A 370 20.28 24.90 -2.03
CA PHE A 370 20.03 25.82 -3.14
C PHE A 370 19.12 26.95 -2.66
N SER A 371 19.32 28.14 -3.23
CA SER A 371 18.50 29.32 -2.98
C SER A 371 17.81 29.72 -4.27
N ALA A 372 16.49 29.88 -4.23
CA ALA A 372 15.69 30.25 -5.39
C ALA A 372 14.44 31.02 -4.97
N CYS A 373 13.80 31.69 -5.93
CA CYS A 373 12.51 32.34 -5.71
C CYS A 373 11.38 31.36 -6.04
N LEU A 374 10.52 31.08 -5.05
CA LEU A 374 9.28 30.34 -5.27
C LEU A 374 8.16 31.34 -5.58
N ILE A 375 7.61 31.29 -6.79
CA ILE A 375 6.51 32.15 -7.21
C ILE A 375 5.25 31.32 -7.40
N MET A 376 4.14 31.81 -6.85
CA MET A 376 2.81 31.29 -7.15
C MET A 376 2.23 32.09 -8.31
N ASP A 377 1.91 31.41 -9.41
CA ASP A 377 1.28 32.05 -10.56
C ASP A 377 -0.20 32.37 -10.28
N LYS A 378 -0.85 33.05 -11.23
CA LYS A 378 -2.27 33.44 -11.11
C LYS A 378 -3.24 32.23 -11.19
N GLN A 379 -2.75 31.05 -11.53
CA GLN A 379 -3.48 29.78 -11.62
C GLN A 379 -3.18 28.85 -10.43
N ASN A 380 -2.55 29.36 -9.36
CA ASN A 380 -2.10 28.60 -8.19
C ASN A 380 -1.03 27.53 -8.47
N GLY A 381 -0.35 27.59 -9.62
CA GLY A 381 0.85 26.81 -9.90
C GLY A 381 2.05 27.38 -9.17
N LEU A 382 2.88 26.52 -8.57
CA LEU A 382 4.13 26.92 -7.93
C LEU A 382 5.29 26.69 -8.88
N GLU A 383 6.09 27.73 -9.10
CA GLU A 383 7.22 27.74 -10.02
C GLU A 383 8.47 28.19 -9.27
N VAL A 384 9.57 27.44 -9.40
CA VAL A 384 10.88 27.84 -8.87
C VAL A 384 11.67 28.51 -9.98
N ILE A 385 12.07 29.76 -9.76
CA ILE A 385 12.83 30.56 -10.74
C ILE A 385 14.02 31.26 -10.08
N SER A 386 14.97 31.74 -10.89
CA SER A 386 16.11 32.52 -10.41
C SER A 386 15.68 33.91 -9.93
N CYS A 387 16.53 34.56 -9.14
CA CYS A 387 16.30 35.94 -8.68
C CYS A 387 16.21 36.93 -9.85
N GLU A 388 16.98 36.73 -10.92
CA GLU A 388 16.93 37.54 -12.16
C GLU A 388 15.61 37.35 -12.88
N ALA A 389 15.17 36.10 -13.04
CA ALA A 389 13.89 35.79 -13.66
C ALA A 389 12.73 36.40 -12.87
N ALA A 390 12.79 36.34 -11.54
CA ALA A 390 11.82 36.97 -10.65
C ALA A 390 11.82 38.50 -10.79
N ALA A 391 12.99 39.13 -10.76
CA ALA A 391 13.12 40.58 -10.92
C ALA A 391 12.58 41.05 -12.27
N ASN A 392 12.90 40.34 -13.36
CA ASN A 392 12.37 40.61 -14.70
C ASN A 392 10.83 40.50 -14.74
N LYS A 393 10.26 39.46 -14.12
CA LYS A 393 8.81 39.22 -14.05
C LYS A 393 8.11 40.31 -13.23
N LEU A 394 8.76 40.83 -12.20
CA LEU A 394 8.28 41.92 -11.35
C LEU A 394 8.59 43.32 -11.92
N GLN A 395 9.32 43.42 -13.03
CA GLN A 395 9.79 44.67 -13.61
C GLN A 395 10.60 45.51 -12.61
N MET A 396 11.43 44.83 -11.81
CA MET A 396 12.31 45.43 -10.83
C MET A 396 13.78 45.26 -11.24
N GLY A 397 14.62 46.24 -10.89
CA GLY A 397 16.06 46.07 -10.97
C GLY A 397 16.57 45.25 -9.79
N LEU A 398 17.55 44.38 -10.04
CA LEU A 398 18.34 43.77 -8.96
C LEU A 398 19.33 44.80 -8.41
N HIS A 399 19.46 44.84 -7.09
CA HIS A 399 20.47 45.64 -6.41
C HIS A 399 21.56 44.70 -5.90
N THR A 400 22.77 44.84 -6.45
CA THR A 400 23.96 44.13 -6.00
C THR A 400 24.63 44.95 -4.90
N ILE A 401 24.95 44.31 -3.78
CA ILE A 401 25.63 44.91 -2.64
C ILE A 401 27.08 44.44 -2.67
N THR A 402 27.94 45.32 -3.16
CA THR A 402 29.38 45.08 -3.10
C THR A 402 29.92 45.46 -1.73
N LEU A 403 30.65 44.54 -1.12
CA LEU A 403 31.30 44.69 0.17
C LEU A 403 32.81 44.82 -0.04
N SER A 404 33.50 45.52 0.86
CA SER A 404 34.97 45.59 0.82
C SER A 404 35.60 45.51 2.19
N GLN A 405 36.83 45.00 2.22
CA GLN A 405 37.64 44.89 3.41
C GLN A 405 39.11 45.15 3.08
N LEU A 406 39.73 45.99 3.91
CA LEU A 406 41.14 46.30 3.80
C LEU A 406 41.98 45.29 4.59
N ILE A 407 43.02 44.76 3.95
CA ILE A 407 43.96 43.80 4.52
C ILE A 407 45.35 44.44 4.53
N LYS A 408 45.97 44.52 5.71
CA LYS A 408 47.32 45.08 5.88
C LYS A 408 48.38 44.00 5.76
N SER A 409 49.43 44.32 5.00
CA SER A 409 50.67 43.56 4.88
C SER A 409 51.78 44.21 5.70
N ARG A 410 52.80 43.43 6.08
CA ARG A 410 54.02 43.94 6.73
C ARG A 410 55.10 44.34 5.71
N ASN A 411 55.02 43.79 4.50
CA ASN A 411 55.96 43.99 3.41
C ASN A 411 55.20 44.44 2.14
N PRO A 412 55.89 45.03 1.14
CA PRO A 412 55.31 45.35 -0.14
C PRO A 412 54.64 44.12 -0.79
N LEU A 413 53.47 44.36 -1.41
CA LEU A 413 52.66 43.29 -1.99
C LEU A 413 53.36 42.59 -3.16
N ASP A 414 53.47 41.26 -3.10
CA ASP A 414 53.88 40.42 -4.22
C ASP A 414 52.63 39.92 -4.96
N TRP A 415 52.24 40.65 -5.99
CA TRP A 415 51.06 40.35 -6.81
C TRP A 415 51.16 39.02 -7.55
N ARG A 416 52.37 38.56 -7.85
CA ARG A 416 52.57 37.26 -8.51
C ARG A 416 52.31 36.13 -7.53
N ALA A 417 52.88 36.21 -6.33
CA ALA A 417 52.64 35.23 -5.27
C ALA A 417 51.17 35.18 -4.85
N LEU A 418 50.50 36.33 -4.72
CA LEU A 418 49.06 36.39 -4.44
C LEU A 418 48.24 35.72 -5.53
N SER A 419 48.54 35.99 -6.80
CA SER A 419 47.79 35.37 -7.88
C SER A 419 47.98 33.86 -7.99
N GLU A 420 49.21 33.38 -7.82
CA GLU A 420 49.50 31.94 -7.80
C GLU A 420 48.76 31.25 -6.64
N ALA A 421 48.71 31.88 -5.46
CA ALA A 421 47.97 31.37 -4.32
C ALA A 421 46.45 31.36 -4.55
N LEU A 422 45.90 32.38 -5.23
CA LEU A 422 44.46 32.50 -5.49
C LEU A 422 43.96 31.58 -6.61
N THR A 423 44.85 31.06 -7.46
CA THR A 423 44.50 30.11 -8.54
C THR A 423 43.88 28.81 -8.01
N ILE A 424 44.11 28.48 -6.73
CA ILE A 424 43.48 27.32 -6.09
C ILE A 424 41.95 27.47 -5.98
N HIS A 425 41.45 28.70 -5.94
CA HIS A 425 40.02 29.01 -5.78
C HIS A 425 39.33 29.29 -7.12
N ASP A 426 40.05 29.91 -8.06
CA ASP A 426 39.58 30.14 -9.42
C ASP A 426 40.72 29.91 -10.43
N SER A 427 40.63 28.83 -11.21
CA SER A 427 41.61 28.51 -12.24
C SER A 427 41.57 29.48 -13.44
N ASN A 428 40.50 30.26 -13.58
CA ASN A 428 40.26 31.19 -14.67
C ASN A 428 40.39 32.66 -14.24
N LEU A 429 41.00 32.93 -13.07
CA LEU A 429 41.21 34.28 -12.58
C LEU A 429 41.92 35.17 -13.63
N GLN A 430 41.59 36.46 -13.63
CA GLN A 430 42.13 37.42 -14.58
C GLN A 430 43.07 38.41 -13.90
N HIS A 431 44.21 38.64 -14.54
CA HIS A 431 45.12 39.71 -14.19
C HIS A 431 44.75 40.99 -14.93
N LYS A 432 44.43 42.04 -14.19
CA LYS A 432 44.29 43.39 -14.73
C LYS A 432 45.50 44.23 -14.32
N GLN A 433 45.68 45.36 -15.01
CA GLN A 433 46.81 46.27 -14.78
C GLN A 433 46.92 46.70 -13.30
N ASP A 434 45.78 46.79 -12.60
CA ASP A 434 45.68 47.25 -11.22
C ASP A 434 44.95 46.23 -10.31
N GLY A 435 45.12 44.92 -10.50
CA GLY A 435 44.55 43.93 -9.55
C GLY A 435 44.26 42.54 -10.12
N ILE A 436 43.62 41.70 -9.29
CA ILE A 436 43.24 40.32 -9.61
C ILE A 436 41.72 40.20 -9.51
N GLU A 437 41.09 39.63 -10.53
CA GLU A 437 39.65 39.32 -10.53
C GLU A 437 39.43 37.82 -10.50
N LEU A 438 38.60 37.36 -9.57
CA LEU A 438 38.12 35.98 -9.49
C LEU A 438 36.63 35.96 -9.85
N PHE A 439 36.17 34.80 -10.33
CA PHE A 439 34.77 34.51 -10.63
C PHE A 439 34.14 35.57 -11.54
N HIS A 440 34.83 35.92 -12.63
CA HIS A 440 34.39 36.94 -13.59
C HIS A 440 34.17 38.36 -12.99
N GLY A 441 34.87 38.68 -11.90
CA GLY A 441 34.83 40.00 -11.26
C GLY A 441 33.92 40.09 -10.04
N GLU A 442 33.22 39.01 -9.68
CA GLU A 442 32.42 38.94 -8.44
C GLU A 442 33.29 39.05 -7.18
N ILE A 443 34.59 38.74 -7.28
CA ILE A 443 35.59 39.04 -6.25
C ILE A 443 36.78 39.73 -6.90
N CYS A 444 37.17 40.89 -6.37
CA CYS A 444 38.31 41.67 -6.83
C CYS A 444 39.31 41.89 -5.69
N VAL A 445 40.60 41.74 -6.00
CA VAL A 445 41.71 42.04 -5.09
C VAL A 445 42.50 43.18 -5.71
N LEU A 446 42.40 44.37 -5.11
CA LEU A 446 42.89 45.63 -5.68
C LEU A 446 43.95 46.30 -4.79
N PRO A 447 44.93 47.02 -5.37
CA PRO A 447 45.87 47.84 -4.62
C PRO A 447 45.17 49.06 -4.01
N VAL A 448 45.57 49.45 -2.81
CA VAL A 448 45.15 50.72 -2.22
C VAL A 448 46.04 51.85 -2.75
N LYS A 449 45.46 52.86 -3.39
CA LYS A 449 46.22 54.00 -3.95
C LYS A 449 47.02 54.70 -2.86
N GLY A 450 48.35 54.66 -2.99
CA GLY A 450 49.28 55.34 -2.08
C GLY A 450 49.75 54.51 -0.88
N ASP A 451 49.35 53.24 -0.77
CA ASP A 451 49.84 52.32 0.27
C ASP A 451 50.24 50.97 -0.34
N GLU A 452 51.54 50.76 -0.52
CA GLU A 452 52.11 49.52 -1.10
C GLU A 452 52.02 48.31 -0.15
N ASN A 453 51.60 48.53 1.10
CA ASN A 453 51.45 47.50 2.13
C ASN A 453 49.98 47.20 2.42
N GLN A 454 49.04 47.62 1.58
CA GLN A 454 47.62 47.38 1.80
C GLN A 454 46.89 46.93 0.54
N VAL A 455 46.05 45.91 0.71
CA VAL A 455 45.20 45.37 -0.36
C VAL A 455 43.74 45.51 0.04
N GLU A 456 42.89 45.87 -0.91
CA GLU A 456 41.44 45.90 -0.76
C GLU A 456 40.85 44.63 -1.40
N LEU A 457 40.19 43.82 -0.58
CA LEU A 457 39.36 42.71 -1.03
C LEU A 457 37.95 43.24 -1.21
N ILE A 458 37.40 43.13 -2.41
CA ILE A 458 36.05 43.54 -2.79
C ILE A 458 35.30 42.29 -3.24
N TRP A 459 34.06 42.11 -2.82
CA TRP A 459 33.23 40.98 -3.26
C TRP A 459 31.75 41.35 -3.31
N ASP A 460 31.01 40.69 -4.19
CA ASP A 460 29.55 40.80 -4.26
C ASP A 460 28.88 39.91 -3.20
N GLU A 461 27.67 40.29 -2.77
CA GLU A 461 26.92 39.59 -1.72
C GLU A 461 26.64 38.11 -2.03
N CYS A 462 26.57 37.76 -3.32
CA CYS A 462 26.40 36.38 -3.75
C CYS A 462 27.60 35.49 -3.40
N ARG A 463 28.78 36.10 -3.20
CA ARG A 463 30.05 35.44 -2.85
C ARG A 463 30.47 35.67 -1.40
N GLU A 464 29.57 36.11 -0.52
CA GLU A 464 29.87 36.34 0.90
C GLU A 464 30.55 35.13 1.57
N ALA A 465 30.11 33.91 1.27
CA ALA A 465 30.72 32.70 1.83
C ALA A 465 32.21 32.52 1.43
N TRP A 466 32.59 33.01 0.24
CA TRP A 466 33.97 32.95 -0.27
C TRP A 466 34.90 33.97 0.39
N GLN A 467 34.36 35.05 0.96
CA GLN A 467 35.15 36.12 1.58
C GLN A 467 36.17 35.57 2.57
N SER A 468 35.74 34.72 3.50
CA SER A 468 36.60 34.18 4.56
C SER A 468 37.73 33.31 4.00
N VAL A 469 37.44 32.52 2.97
CA VAL A 469 38.38 31.58 2.32
C VAL A 469 39.44 32.35 1.53
N ILE A 470 39.01 33.34 0.73
CA ILE A 470 39.91 34.20 -0.05
C ILE A 470 40.77 35.05 0.89
N MET A 471 40.16 35.67 1.91
CA MET A 471 40.87 36.47 2.90
C MET A 471 41.94 35.66 3.63
N GLN A 472 41.63 34.43 4.05
CA GLN A 472 42.61 33.55 4.70
C GLN A 472 43.79 33.27 3.77
N THR A 473 43.53 33.00 2.50
CA THR A 473 44.58 32.72 1.49
C THR A 473 45.47 33.94 1.27
N ILE A 474 44.90 35.14 1.21
CA ILE A 474 45.64 36.40 1.13
C ILE A 474 46.51 36.57 2.37
N GLN A 475 45.93 36.46 3.57
CA GLN A 475 46.66 36.65 4.84
C GLN A 475 47.82 35.64 5.00
N GLU A 476 47.60 34.38 4.67
CA GLU A 476 48.65 33.35 4.69
C GLU A 476 49.78 33.67 3.73
N THR A 477 49.46 34.13 2.52
CA THR A 477 50.45 34.50 1.50
C THR A 477 51.28 35.70 1.96
N LEU A 478 50.64 36.73 2.51
CA LEU A 478 51.31 37.92 3.06
C LEU A 478 52.19 37.57 4.28
N SER A 479 51.77 36.62 5.12
CA SER A 479 52.55 36.19 6.29
C SER A 479 53.82 35.40 5.96
N LYS A 480 53.85 34.74 4.79
CA LYS A 480 54.98 33.92 4.32
C LYS A 480 56.05 34.71 3.59
N GLN A 481 55.81 35.98 3.28
CA GLN A 481 56.81 36.84 2.67
C GLN A 481 57.99 37.04 3.65
N PRO A 482 59.24 36.77 3.23
CA PRO A 482 60.40 36.97 4.09
C PRO A 482 60.43 38.43 4.57
N LEU A 483 60.65 38.63 5.88
CA LEU A 483 60.87 39.97 6.44
C LEU A 483 62.06 40.59 5.69
N GLY A 484 61.80 41.68 4.97
CA GLY A 484 62.85 42.44 4.31
C GLY A 484 63.89 42.83 5.36
N ILE A 485 65.13 42.38 5.19
CA ILE A 485 66.26 42.87 5.97
C ILE A 485 66.48 44.32 5.49
N THR A 486 66.00 45.28 6.27
CA THR A 486 66.43 46.69 6.19
C THR A 486 67.90 46.83 6.52
#